data_AF-A0A1D7VPR6-F1
#
_entry.id   AF-A0A1D7VPR6-F1
#
_cell.length_a   1.000
_cell.length_b   1.000
_cell.length_c   1.000
_cell.angle_alpha   90.00
_cell.angle_beta   90.00
_cell.angle_gamma   90.00
#
_symmetry.space_group_name_H-M   'P 1'
#
loop_
_entity.id
_entity.type
_entity.pdbx_description
1 polymer ?
#
loop_
_entity_poly.entity_id
_entity_poly.type
_entity_poly.pdbx_seq_one_letter_code
_entity_poly.pdbx_strand_id
1 'polypeptide(L)'
;MGGGRRTRPWGPLRGASERDNQLADTLRRWLDAAGLKVDDLRACLRPEHFVSQTVPSRTTVSDRLAGVNLQWDFVEAVADACSGDARQCARLLAEARTLLARLPAAAPPGGADRPPAAAPEPERRESPERTAELVAAQRQALALSDKLLRAMERSAELEQARNSANHMVLILLAMVDTLRRDIATLTAERERVRAARKDQELLRVRERLQRSETQRSTAESELTRARAEREKADRLAERAAEQVRALRAELDGLRGRPGEPAPPAARPAGPADAGDDIDRALFKAARTLDGEADHLQRLAAGLPGGDAPDIPATWDDGPDIVPDNSAGSGPAPAGPVDSGADAGDALSGRATGQVAPGRPGAGQEVTAPAPERVRAGDREDLHSAFRSIGRNGSADEVLALVRALAPEDAHPLLAAVGGARPAKPFREVLDTLRAAGRDAEVRQILTAVGRHRAAREFPLVFSALKGGRHDAARPFAQERDIQWVLESLVRERPGEVQAVFDRLVLTRRDHEADWLWRLARPVVALTPRGGTAPAPPAPAPDTTAADWFAPRRPIGDPSRSREPAPVETTLTTRIKINIPGTRPVPPVVVRKPADRRDAGTG
;
A
#
# COMPACT_ATOMS: atom_id res chain seq x y z
N MET A 1 52.34 -4.84 8.23
CA MET A 1 52.64 -4.10 6.99
C MET A 1 52.20 -4.94 5.80
N GLY A 2 50.89 -4.99 5.52
CA GLY A 2 50.32 -5.84 4.46
C GLY A 2 50.54 -5.23 3.08
N GLY A 3 51.01 -6.04 2.12
CA GLY A 3 51.23 -5.62 0.74
C GLY A 3 49.93 -5.12 0.12
N GLY A 4 49.79 -3.80 0.02
CA GLY A 4 48.67 -3.15 -0.65
C GLY A 4 48.58 -3.65 -2.08
N ARG A 5 47.45 -4.28 -2.42
CA ARG A 5 47.14 -4.70 -3.79
C ARG A 5 47.14 -3.43 -4.64
N ARG A 6 48.17 -3.25 -5.47
CA ARG A 6 48.30 -2.11 -6.38
C ARG A 6 47.07 -2.10 -7.29
N THR A 7 46.15 -1.19 -7.04
CA THR A 7 45.04 -0.89 -7.95
C THR A 7 45.62 -0.38 -9.26
N ARG A 8 44.96 -0.72 -10.37
CA ARG A 8 45.35 -0.23 -11.69
C ARG A 8 45.31 1.32 -11.65
N PRO A 9 46.31 2.02 -12.20
CA PRO A 9 46.33 3.49 -12.16
C PRO A 9 45.07 4.05 -12.84
N TRP A 10 44.51 5.12 -12.25
CA TRP A 10 43.35 5.82 -12.79
C TRP A 10 43.64 6.37 -14.20
N GLY A 11 42.63 6.36 -15.07
CA GLY A 11 42.71 7.01 -16.39
C GLY A 11 42.76 8.54 -16.29
N PRO A 12 43.02 9.27 -17.38
CA PRO A 12 43.08 10.73 -17.37
C PRO A 12 41.75 11.37 -16.92
N LEU A 13 41.83 12.55 -16.34
CA LEU A 13 40.67 13.38 -16.00
C LEU A 13 40.11 14.02 -17.28
N ARG A 14 38.79 14.12 -17.37
CA ARG A 14 38.00 14.51 -18.55
C ARG A 14 36.86 15.48 -18.21
N GLY A 15 36.95 16.18 -17.08
CA GLY A 15 35.98 17.19 -16.67
C GLY A 15 35.99 18.41 -17.57
N ALA A 16 34.83 19.05 -17.71
CA ALA A 16 34.61 20.20 -18.58
C ALA A 16 35.31 21.47 -18.07
N SER A 17 35.63 21.51 -16.77
CA SER A 17 36.33 22.61 -16.12
C SER A 17 37.48 22.10 -15.26
N GLU A 18 38.45 22.97 -14.98
CA GLU A 18 39.52 22.67 -14.01
C GLU A 18 38.93 22.33 -12.64
N ARG A 19 37.83 22.99 -12.27
CA ARG A 19 37.06 22.73 -11.06
C ARG A 19 36.54 21.28 -10.98
N ASP A 20 35.96 20.77 -12.04
CA ASP A 20 35.46 19.38 -12.08
C ASP A 20 36.61 18.36 -12.01
N ASN A 21 37.73 18.68 -12.66
CA ASN A 21 38.94 17.84 -12.63
C ASN A 21 39.55 17.77 -11.24
N GLN A 22 39.69 18.90 -10.54
CA GLN A 22 40.21 18.94 -9.17
C GLN A 22 39.28 18.22 -8.18
N LEU A 23 37.96 18.37 -8.34
CA LEU A 23 36.99 17.67 -7.51
C LEU A 23 37.03 16.15 -7.77
N ALA A 24 37.07 15.72 -9.03
CA ALA A 24 37.20 14.31 -9.39
C ALA A 24 38.50 13.67 -8.89
N ASP A 25 39.62 14.39 -8.94
CA ASP A 25 40.88 13.93 -8.34
C ASP A 25 40.76 13.71 -6.83
N THR A 26 40.10 14.64 -6.14
CA THR A 26 39.85 14.54 -4.70
C THR A 26 39.00 13.31 -4.36
N LEU A 27 37.93 13.04 -5.13
CA LEU A 27 37.12 11.84 -4.96
C LEU A 27 37.92 10.54 -5.17
N ARG A 28 38.82 10.50 -6.17
CA ARG A 28 39.70 9.35 -6.40
C ARG A 28 40.65 9.11 -5.22
N ARG A 29 41.23 10.19 -4.66
CA ARG A 29 42.09 10.11 -3.48
C ARG A 29 41.34 9.56 -2.26
N TRP A 30 40.07 9.93 -2.07
CA TRP A 30 39.24 9.38 -0.99
C TRP A 30 38.98 7.88 -1.18
N LEU A 31 38.69 7.43 -2.41
CA LEU A 31 38.51 6.01 -2.73
C LEU A 31 39.78 5.19 -2.50
N ASP A 32 40.92 5.70 -2.95
CA ASP A 32 42.22 5.04 -2.75
C ASP A 32 42.57 4.94 -1.25
N ALA A 33 42.31 6.00 -0.49
CA ALA A 33 42.51 6.00 0.97
C ALA A 33 41.57 5.01 1.70
N ALA A 34 40.34 4.86 1.21
CA ALA A 34 39.37 3.87 1.72
C ALA A 34 39.63 2.44 1.20
N GLY A 35 40.53 2.26 0.23
CA GLY A 35 40.81 0.97 -0.41
C GLY A 35 39.66 0.44 -1.27
N LEU A 36 38.74 1.30 -1.72
CA LEU A 36 37.55 0.93 -2.49
C LEU A 36 37.82 1.01 -4.00
N LYS A 37 37.38 0.00 -4.75
CA LYS A 37 37.35 0.05 -6.22
C LYS A 37 36.04 0.64 -6.72
N VAL A 38 35.97 0.96 -8.02
CA VAL A 38 34.75 1.45 -8.68
C VAL A 38 33.56 0.49 -8.49
N ASP A 39 33.81 -0.82 -8.50
CA ASP A 39 32.78 -1.83 -8.27
C ASP A 39 32.28 -1.85 -6.84
N ASP A 40 33.19 -1.70 -5.87
CA ASP A 40 32.87 -1.65 -4.45
C ASP A 40 32.07 -0.37 -4.15
N LEU A 41 32.52 0.78 -4.68
CA LEU A 41 31.77 2.04 -4.60
C LEU A 41 30.35 1.86 -5.15
N ARG A 42 30.20 1.30 -6.36
CA ARG A 42 28.88 1.10 -6.96
C ARG A 42 27.98 0.21 -6.10
N ALA A 43 28.53 -0.80 -5.43
CA ALA A 43 27.77 -1.66 -4.52
C ALA A 43 27.33 -0.94 -3.23
N CYS A 44 28.10 0.07 -2.79
CA CYS A 44 27.78 0.90 -1.63
C CYS A 44 26.77 2.03 -1.94
N LEU A 45 26.67 2.47 -3.20
CA LEU A 45 25.74 3.52 -3.61
C LEU A 45 24.28 3.06 -3.48
N ARG A 46 23.43 3.91 -2.87
CA ARG A 46 22.00 3.64 -2.69
C ARG A 46 21.13 4.66 -3.42
N PRO A 47 19.88 4.30 -3.81
CA PRO A 47 18.96 5.23 -4.47
C PRO A 47 18.76 6.53 -3.69
N GLU A 48 18.78 6.48 -2.37
CA GLU A 48 18.51 7.63 -1.49
C GLU A 48 19.59 8.71 -1.55
N HIS A 49 20.78 8.38 -2.06
CA HIS A 49 21.86 9.35 -2.24
C HIS A 49 21.65 10.28 -3.45
N PHE A 50 20.69 9.96 -4.33
CA PHE A 50 20.50 10.68 -5.60
C PHE A 50 19.11 11.29 -5.67
N VAL A 51 19.03 12.53 -6.17
CA VAL A 51 17.75 13.22 -6.38
C VAL A 51 16.85 12.44 -7.35
N SER A 52 17.44 11.74 -8.32
CA SER A 52 16.73 10.90 -9.28
C SER A 52 16.25 9.55 -8.72
N GLN A 53 16.59 9.22 -7.47
CA GLN A 53 16.34 7.92 -6.83
C GLN A 53 16.83 6.72 -7.66
N THR A 54 17.85 6.91 -8.49
CA THR A 54 18.37 5.88 -9.38
C THR A 54 19.88 5.81 -9.24
N VAL A 55 20.40 4.63 -8.89
CA VAL A 55 21.84 4.40 -8.75
C VAL A 55 22.50 4.43 -10.14
N PRO A 56 23.54 5.25 -10.37
CA PRO A 56 24.22 5.32 -11.65
C PRO A 56 24.81 3.98 -12.11
N SER A 57 24.82 3.76 -13.43
CA SER A 57 25.47 2.59 -14.02
C SER A 57 26.99 2.61 -13.75
N ARG A 58 27.65 1.45 -13.82
CA ARG A 58 29.11 1.34 -13.63
C ARG A 58 29.89 2.31 -14.54
N THR A 59 29.50 2.39 -15.80
CA THR A 59 30.13 3.30 -16.78
C THR A 59 29.95 4.76 -16.35
N THR A 60 28.74 5.12 -15.91
CA THR A 60 28.44 6.48 -15.40
C THR A 60 29.24 6.81 -14.14
N VAL A 61 29.39 5.88 -13.20
CA VAL A 61 30.25 6.08 -12.00
C VAL A 61 31.70 6.33 -12.44
N SER A 62 32.21 5.55 -13.39
CA SER A 62 33.57 5.72 -13.91
C SER A 62 33.77 7.06 -14.63
N ASP A 63 32.77 7.52 -15.39
CA ASP A 63 32.82 8.81 -16.09
C ASP A 63 32.75 9.99 -15.12
N ARG A 64 31.87 9.91 -14.10
CA ARG A 64 31.80 10.91 -13.02
C ARG A 64 33.09 10.98 -12.22
N LEU A 65 33.70 9.84 -11.89
CA LEU A 65 35.04 9.80 -11.30
C LEU A 65 36.13 10.33 -12.24
N ALA A 66 35.87 10.48 -13.54
CA ALA A 66 36.73 11.20 -14.47
C ALA A 66 36.39 12.69 -14.60
N GLY A 67 35.47 13.22 -13.80
CA GLY A 67 35.05 14.63 -13.83
C GLY A 67 33.94 14.93 -14.83
N VAL A 68 33.41 13.94 -15.55
CA VAL A 68 32.36 14.14 -16.56
C VAL A 68 31.00 14.27 -15.87
N ASN A 69 30.33 15.41 -16.06
CA ASN A 69 29.00 15.70 -15.50
C ASN A 69 28.92 15.41 -13.98
N LEU A 70 29.89 15.95 -13.25
CA LEU A 70 30.02 15.73 -11.81
C LEU A 70 28.96 16.57 -11.07
N GLN A 71 28.02 15.88 -10.43
CA GLN A 71 26.93 16.48 -9.67
C GLN A 71 27.22 16.39 -8.17
N TRP A 72 26.65 17.31 -7.38
CA TRP A 72 26.93 17.38 -5.95
C TRP A 72 26.40 16.18 -5.16
N ASP A 73 25.25 15.63 -5.56
CA ASP A 73 24.67 14.42 -4.98
C ASP A 73 25.63 13.21 -5.07
N PHE A 74 26.39 13.10 -6.17
CA PHE A 74 27.42 12.08 -6.33
C PHE A 74 28.62 12.29 -5.41
N VAL A 75 29.02 13.54 -5.15
CA VAL A 75 30.09 13.87 -4.20
C VAL A 75 29.69 13.45 -2.78
N GLU A 76 28.44 13.71 -2.39
CA GLU A 76 27.88 13.28 -1.11
C GLU A 76 27.83 11.76 -0.98
N ALA A 77 27.39 11.07 -2.03
CA ALA A 77 27.33 9.62 -2.07
C ALA A 77 28.72 8.96 -1.94
N VAL A 78 29.76 9.53 -2.57
CA VAL A 78 31.14 9.03 -2.45
C VAL A 78 31.71 9.33 -1.06
N ALA A 79 31.45 10.51 -0.50
CA ALA A 79 31.88 10.85 0.86
C ALA A 79 31.29 9.90 1.90
N ASP A 80 29.99 9.57 1.78
CA ASP A 80 29.32 8.62 2.65
C ASP A 80 29.94 7.22 2.52
N ALA A 81 30.09 6.71 1.29
CA ALA A 81 30.67 5.39 1.02
C ALA A 81 32.13 5.25 1.49
N CYS A 82 32.92 6.33 1.44
CA CYS A 82 34.31 6.35 1.90
C CYS A 82 34.47 6.63 3.40
N SER A 83 33.38 6.94 4.11
CA SER A 83 33.40 7.27 5.54
C SER A 83 32.93 6.11 6.41
N GLY A 84 33.61 5.89 7.54
CA GLY A 84 33.14 4.94 8.55
C GLY A 84 32.17 5.57 9.55
N ASP A 85 32.16 6.90 9.65
CA ASP A 85 31.32 7.66 10.57
C ASP A 85 30.88 9.02 10.00
N ALA A 86 29.85 9.61 10.61
CA ALA A 86 29.28 10.90 10.18
C ALA A 86 30.29 12.06 10.29
N ARG A 87 31.25 11.99 11.22
CA ARG A 87 32.28 13.04 11.41
C ARG A 87 33.31 13.03 10.29
N GLN A 88 33.72 11.86 9.83
CA GLN A 88 34.59 11.70 8.66
C GLN A 88 33.85 12.17 7.41
N CYS A 89 32.59 11.77 7.21
CA CYS A 89 31.76 12.26 6.10
C CYS A 89 31.72 13.80 6.05
N ALA A 90 31.41 14.44 7.19
CA ALA A 90 31.37 15.90 7.29
C ALA A 90 32.71 16.58 6.96
N ARG A 91 33.85 15.97 7.36
CA ARG A 91 35.19 16.48 7.04
C ARG A 91 35.49 16.40 5.54
N LEU A 92 35.18 15.27 4.90
CA LEU A 92 35.35 15.10 3.45
C LEU A 92 34.50 16.12 2.68
N LEU A 93 33.23 16.31 3.08
CA LEU A 93 32.35 17.30 2.46
C LEU A 93 32.84 18.75 2.65
N ALA A 94 33.40 19.08 3.82
CA ALA A 94 34.00 20.39 4.06
C ALA A 94 35.23 20.65 3.18
N GLU A 95 36.07 19.64 2.95
CA GLU A 95 37.20 19.70 2.02
C GLU A 95 36.73 19.99 0.58
N ALA A 96 35.76 19.22 0.09
CA ALA A 96 35.18 19.42 -1.25
C ALA A 96 34.55 20.81 -1.41
N ARG A 97 33.80 21.31 -0.42
CA ARG A 97 33.22 22.66 -0.46
C ARG A 97 34.29 23.75 -0.49
N THR A 98 35.40 23.56 0.22
CA THR A 98 36.51 24.52 0.23
C THR A 98 37.18 24.61 -1.14
N LEU A 99 37.37 23.47 -1.81
CA LEU A 99 37.86 23.44 -3.20
C LEU A 99 36.89 24.15 -4.15
N LEU A 100 35.60 23.89 -3.98
CA LEU A 100 34.53 24.49 -4.80
C LEU A 100 34.46 26.01 -4.66
N ALA A 101 34.70 26.54 -3.46
CA ALA A 101 34.68 27.97 -3.17
C ALA A 101 35.93 28.71 -3.67
N ARG A 102 37.08 28.02 -3.75
CA ARG A 102 38.34 28.60 -4.24
C ARG A 102 38.38 28.75 -5.76
N LEU A 103 37.63 27.91 -6.48
CA LEU A 103 37.66 27.88 -7.94
C LEU A 103 36.47 28.65 -8.51
N PRO A 104 36.71 29.72 -9.31
CA PRO A 104 35.62 30.43 -9.96
C PRO A 104 34.82 29.45 -10.83
N ALA A 105 33.48 29.57 -10.78
CA ALA A 105 32.63 28.82 -11.69
C ALA A 105 33.04 29.18 -13.12
N ALA A 106 33.43 28.18 -13.92
CA ALA A 106 33.76 28.39 -15.31
C ALA A 106 32.56 29.09 -15.98
N ALA A 107 32.82 30.24 -16.62
CA ALA A 107 31.79 30.94 -17.37
C ALA A 107 31.15 29.96 -18.36
N PRO A 108 29.81 29.99 -18.52
CA PRO A 108 29.13 29.07 -19.42
C PRO A 108 29.76 29.14 -20.82
N PRO A 109 30.05 28.00 -21.47
CA PRO A 109 30.58 27.98 -22.83
C PRO A 109 29.49 28.46 -23.79
N GLY A 110 29.34 29.77 -23.92
CA GLY A 110 28.37 30.43 -24.78
C GLY A 110 29.07 31.42 -25.70
N GLY A 111 29.24 31.05 -26.97
CA GLY A 111 29.42 32.00 -28.06
C GLY A 111 30.83 32.16 -28.63
N ALA A 112 31.49 31.07 -29.03
CA ALA A 112 32.53 31.16 -30.07
C ALA A 112 31.85 31.29 -31.44
N ASP A 113 31.39 32.50 -31.77
CA ASP A 113 31.22 33.05 -33.13
C ASP A 113 30.61 34.46 -33.04
N ARG A 114 31.43 35.44 -32.64
CA ARG A 114 31.12 36.86 -32.87
C ARG A 114 32.39 37.59 -33.32
N PRO A 115 32.43 38.23 -34.51
CA PRO A 115 33.61 38.94 -34.99
C PRO A 115 33.93 40.18 -34.15
N PRO A 116 35.20 40.64 -34.15
CA PRO A 116 35.66 41.75 -33.32
C PRO A 116 35.15 43.08 -33.87
N ALA A 117 34.18 43.69 -33.18
CA ALA A 117 33.76 45.06 -33.44
C ALA A 117 34.29 45.97 -32.34
N ALA A 118 35.22 46.83 -32.76
CA ALA A 118 35.50 48.21 -32.36
C ALA A 118 35.52 48.62 -30.86
N ALA A 119 36.51 49.46 -30.58
CA ALA A 119 36.89 50.03 -29.29
C ALA A 119 35.75 50.66 -28.47
N PRO A 120 35.85 50.64 -27.12
CA PRO A 120 34.89 51.27 -26.22
C PRO A 120 35.09 52.79 -26.16
N GLU A 121 34.04 53.55 -26.43
CA GLU A 121 33.93 54.97 -26.10
C GLU A 121 33.75 55.16 -24.57
N PRO A 122 34.25 56.27 -23.99
CA PRO A 122 34.24 56.49 -22.55
C PRO A 122 32.89 57.03 -22.04
N GLU A 123 32.39 56.38 -20.99
CA GLU A 123 31.76 56.99 -19.82
C GLU A 123 30.63 58.02 -20.05
N ARG A 124 29.44 57.51 -20.40
CA ARG A 124 28.23 58.07 -19.79
C ARG A 124 28.25 57.65 -18.33
N ARG A 125 28.54 58.61 -17.44
CA ARG A 125 28.41 58.47 -15.98
C ARG A 125 26.98 58.02 -15.65
N GLU A 126 26.77 56.71 -15.52
CA GLU A 126 25.59 56.16 -14.87
C GLU A 126 25.62 56.65 -13.43
N SER A 127 24.71 57.57 -13.10
CA SER A 127 24.62 58.13 -11.76
C SER A 127 24.49 56.99 -10.74
N PRO A 128 25.31 56.95 -9.67
CA PRO A 128 25.26 55.91 -8.63
C PRO A 128 23.88 55.78 -7.96
N GLU A 129 23.03 56.79 -8.10
CA GLU A 129 21.64 56.78 -7.64
C GLU A 129 20.77 55.77 -8.41
N ARG A 130 20.94 55.64 -9.73
CA ARG A 130 20.15 54.66 -10.53
C ARG A 130 20.55 53.22 -10.24
N THR A 131 21.85 52.98 -9.99
CA THR A 131 22.31 51.65 -9.60
C THR A 131 21.87 51.32 -8.17
N ALA A 132 21.83 52.28 -7.26
CA ALA A 132 21.27 52.10 -5.92
C ALA A 132 19.76 51.79 -5.95
N GLU A 133 18.98 52.49 -6.78
CA GLU A 133 17.55 52.23 -6.97
C GLU A 133 17.28 50.83 -7.55
N LEU A 134 18.05 50.40 -8.56
CA LEU A 134 17.93 49.06 -9.12
C LEU A 134 18.28 47.97 -8.11
N VAL A 135 19.34 48.17 -7.32
CA VAL A 135 19.73 47.23 -6.25
C VAL A 135 18.65 47.18 -5.15
N ALA A 136 18.04 48.32 -4.81
CA ALA A 136 16.94 48.35 -3.86
C ALA A 136 15.69 47.61 -4.39
N ALA A 137 15.31 47.83 -5.64
CA ALA A 137 14.21 47.13 -6.30
C ALA A 137 14.48 45.60 -6.39
N GLN A 138 15.71 45.19 -6.70
CA GLN A 138 16.10 43.78 -6.73
C GLN A 138 16.01 43.13 -5.35
N ARG A 139 16.46 43.82 -4.29
CA ARG A 139 16.34 43.32 -2.90
C ARG A 139 14.87 43.19 -2.49
N GLN A 140 14.02 44.14 -2.89
CA GLN A 140 12.59 44.07 -2.62
C GLN A 140 11.92 42.90 -3.36
N ALA A 141 12.28 42.66 -4.62
CA ALA A 141 11.78 41.52 -5.38
C ALA A 141 12.20 40.17 -4.77
N LEU A 142 13.46 40.05 -4.31
CA LEU A 142 13.95 38.85 -3.62
C LEU A 142 13.22 38.63 -2.27
N ALA A 143 13.00 39.70 -1.50
CA ALA A 143 12.26 39.60 -0.24
C ALA A 143 10.80 39.17 -0.47
N LEU A 144 10.17 39.59 -1.57
CA LEU A 144 8.82 39.15 -1.95
C LEU A 144 8.78 37.71 -2.45
N SER A 145 9.79 37.27 -3.23
CA SER A 145 9.87 35.86 -3.63
C SER A 145 10.04 34.92 -2.43
N ASP A 146 10.82 35.32 -1.42
CA ASP A 146 10.99 34.54 -0.19
C ASP A 146 9.69 34.49 0.62
N LYS A 147 8.97 35.62 0.72
CA LYS A 147 7.64 35.65 1.35
C LYS A 147 6.65 34.75 0.62
N LEU A 148 6.66 34.76 -0.72
CA LEU A 148 5.79 33.92 -1.54
C LEU A 148 6.11 32.43 -1.36
N LEU A 149 7.39 32.05 -1.32
CA LEU A 149 7.81 30.67 -1.07
C LEU A 149 7.28 30.17 0.28
N ARG A 150 7.49 30.96 1.35
CA ARG A 150 6.99 30.62 2.70
C ARG A 150 5.46 30.55 2.75
N ALA A 151 4.77 31.42 2.03
CA ALA A 151 3.30 31.37 1.94
C ALA A 151 2.83 30.10 1.20
N MET A 152 3.53 29.69 0.14
CA MET A 152 3.22 28.44 -0.58
C MET A 152 3.48 27.19 0.25
N GLU A 153 4.58 27.15 1.01
CA GLU A 153 4.87 26.05 1.95
C GLU A 153 3.76 25.92 2.99
N ARG A 154 3.37 27.03 3.65
CA ARG A 154 2.25 27.04 4.61
C ARG A 154 0.93 26.62 3.98
N SER A 155 0.67 27.03 2.74
CA SER A 155 -0.52 26.61 2.00
C SER A 155 -0.52 25.09 1.76
N ALA A 156 0.63 24.51 1.43
CA ALA A 156 0.75 23.07 1.23
C ALA A 156 0.55 22.30 2.54
N GLU A 157 1.07 22.80 3.65
CA GLU A 157 0.84 22.27 5.01
C GLU A 157 -0.64 22.33 5.39
N LEU A 158 -1.33 23.45 5.14
CA LEU A 158 -2.77 23.58 5.39
C LEU A 158 -3.60 22.63 4.53
N GLU A 159 -3.25 22.44 3.26
CA GLU A 159 -3.93 21.44 2.43
C GLU A 159 -3.72 20.02 2.94
N GLN A 160 -2.52 19.71 3.43
CA GLN A 160 -2.24 18.42 4.05
C GLN A 160 -3.09 18.21 5.31
N ALA A 161 -3.17 19.22 6.18
CA ALA A 161 -4.02 19.18 7.37
C ALA A 161 -5.51 19.00 7.00
N ARG A 162 -6.00 19.73 5.97
CA ARG A 162 -7.36 19.55 5.44
C ARG A 162 -7.60 18.12 4.95
N ASN A 163 -6.66 17.54 4.21
CA ASN A 163 -6.79 16.17 3.71
C ASN A 163 -6.79 15.15 4.85
N SER A 164 -6.00 15.37 5.91
CA SER A 164 -5.99 14.54 7.12
C SER A 164 -7.34 14.59 7.86
N ALA A 165 -7.86 15.79 8.09
CA ALA A 165 -9.17 15.99 8.71
C ALA A 165 -10.30 15.33 7.90
N ASN A 166 -10.27 15.45 6.57
CA ASN A 166 -11.20 14.74 5.68
C ASN A 166 -11.12 13.22 5.84
N HIS A 167 -9.91 12.67 5.89
CA HIS A 167 -9.72 11.24 6.10
C HIS A 167 -10.27 10.79 7.46
N MET A 168 -10.09 11.59 8.51
CA MET A 168 -10.62 11.27 9.83
C MET A 168 -12.15 11.29 9.90
N VAL A 169 -12.79 12.26 9.26
CA VAL A 169 -14.26 12.30 9.13
C VAL A 169 -14.78 11.02 8.44
N LEU A 170 -14.10 10.55 7.39
CA LEU A 170 -14.51 9.33 6.67
C LEU A 170 -14.38 8.08 7.55
N ILE A 171 -13.28 7.94 8.30
CA ILE A 171 -13.09 6.81 9.22
C ILE A 171 -14.16 6.82 10.31
N LEU A 172 -14.41 7.97 10.94
CA LEU A 172 -15.40 8.09 12.01
C LEU A 172 -16.83 7.81 11.52
N LEU A 173 -17.18 8.24 10.30
CA LEU A 173 -18.46 7.87 9.67
C LEU A 173 -18.61 6.36 9.50
N ALA A 174 -17.59 5.69 8.95
CA ALA A 174 -17.60 4.24 8.77
C ALA A 174 -17.71 3.49 10.12
N MET A 175 -17.05 3.99 11.17
CA MET A 175 -17.14 3.43 12.52
C MET A 175 -18.55 3.58 13.11
N VAL A 176 -19.17 4.76 12.99
CA VAL A 176 -20.55 5.00 13.45
C VAL A 176 -21.53 4.05 12.76
N ASP A 177 -21.39 3.86 11.44
CA ASP A 177 -22.25 2.93 10.69
C ASP A 177 -22.06 1.48 11.13
N THR A 178 -20.83 1.07 11.41
CA THR A 178 -20.53 -0.28 11.92
C THR A 178 -21.15 -0.49 13.30
N LEU A 179 -20.96 0.46 14.21
CA LEU A 179 -21.54 0.40 15.57
C LEU A 179 -23.08 0.39 15.55
N ARG A 180 -23.72 1.09 14.60
CA ARG A 180 -25.19 1.03 14.42
C ARG A 180 -25.67 -0.36 14.02
N ARG A 181 -24.95 -1.04 13.12
CA ARG A 181 -25.27 -2.43 12.72
C ARG A 181 -25.06 -3.40 13.89
N ASP A 182 -24.00 -3.21 14.67
CA ASP A 182 -23.72 -4.05 15.84
C ASP A 182 -24.78 -3.88 16.93
N ILE A 183 -25.20 -2.64 17.22
CA ILE A 183 -26.30 -2.34 18.16
C ILE A 183 -27.60 -3.00 17.69
N ALA A 184 -27.94 -2.92 16.40
CA ALA A 184 -29.13 -3.57 15.86
C ALA A 184 -29.06 -5.10 16.00
N THR A 185 -27.90 -5.69 15.74
CA THR A 185 -27.65 -7.13 15.87
C THR A 185 -27.75 -7.59 17.32
N LEU A 186 -27.09 -6.88 18.25
CA LEU A 186 -27.12 -7.16 19.69
C LEU A 186 -28.53 -6.97 20.27
N THR A 187 -29.30 -6.00 19.77
CA THR A 187 -30.70 -5.81 20.17
C THR A 187 -31.56 -6.99 19.73
N ALA A 188 -31.41 -7.46 18.49
CA ALA A 188 -32.11 -8.66 18.02
C ALA A 188 -31.69 -9.91 18.80
N GLU A 189 -30.40 -10.06 19.13
CA GLU A 189 -29.87 -11.14 19.97
C GLU A 189 -30.47 -11.08 21.39
N ARG A 190 -30.55 -9.89 21.99
CA ARG A 190 -31.17 -9.67 23.30
C ARG A 190 -32.61 -10.16 23.33
N GLU A 191 -33.42 -9.81 22.33
CA GLU A 191 -34.82 -10.24 22.26
C GLU A 191 -34.94 -11.77 22.09
N ARG A 192 -34.06 -12.39 21.29
CA ARG A 192 -34.00 -13.86 21.15
C ARG A 192 -33.64 -14.56 22.47
N VAL A 193 -32.61 -14.09 23.17
CA VAL A 193 -32.16 -14.65 24.45
C VAL A 193 -33.20 -14.45 25.55
N ARG A 194 -33.88 -13.29 25.56
CA ARG A 194 -35.00 -13.00 26.46
C ARG A 194 -36.16 -13.97 26.25
N ALA A 195 -36.54 -14.24 25.00
CA ALA A 195 -37.57 -15.23 24.67
C ALA A 195 -37.20 -16.65 25.14
N ALA A 196 -35.92 -17.01 25.08
CA ALA A 196 -35.39 -18.30 25.53
C ALA A 196 -35.20 -18.44 27.06
N ARG A 197 -35.44 -17.37 27.84
CA ARG A 197 -35.31 -17.33 29.32
C ARG A 197 -33.93 -17.73 29.84
N LYS A 198 -32.85 -17.27 29.18
CA LYS A 198 -31.47 -17.53 29.59
C LYS A 198 -30.84 -16.30 30.25
N ASP A 199 -31.01 -16.15 31.55
CA ASP A 199 -30.65 -14.90 32.28
C ASP A 199 -29.14 -14.56 32.23
N GLN A 200 -28.25 -15.56 32.26
CA GLN A 200 -26.80 -15.31 32.20
C GLN A 200 -26.35 -14.82 30.82
N GLU A 201 -26.89 -15.38 29.73
CA GLU A 201 -26.60 -14.91 28.37
C GLU A 201 -27.15 -13.49 28.17
N LEU A 202 -28.32 -13.19 28.76
CA LEU A 202 -28.96 -11.88 28.69
C LEU A 202 -28.09 -10.77 29.32
N LEU A 203 -27.45 -11.03 30.46
CA LEU A 203 -26.53 -10.07 31.09
C LEU A 203 -25.33 -9.75 30.20
N ARG A 204 -24.69 -10.77 29.60
CA ARG A 204 -23.56 -10.56 28.69
C ARG A 204 -23.92 -9.78 27.44
N VAL A 205 -25.10 -10.04 26.85
CA VAL A 205 -25.59 -9.28 25.70
C VAL A 205 -25.89 -7.84 26.09
N ARG A 206 -26.46 -7.59 27.29
CA ARG A 206 -26.71 -6.23 27.81
C ARG A 206 -25.40 -5.45 28.02
N GLU A 207 -24.39 -6.07 28.61
CA GLU A 207 -23.07 -5.43 28.80
C GLU A 207 -22.41 -5.07 27.45
N ARG A 208 -22.47 -5.98 26.47
CA ARG A 208 -21.95 -5.72 25.11
C ARG A 208 -22.73 -4.61 24.40
N LEU A 209 -24.05 -4.58 24.56
CA LEU A 209 -24.91 -3.53 24.01
C LEU A 209 -24.56 -2.17 24.61
N GLN A 210 -24.49 -2.07 25.94
CA GLN A 210 -24.12 -0.84 26.64
C GLN A 210 -22.72 -0.34 26.23
N ARG A 211 -21.75 -1.25 26.07
CA ARG A 211 -20.42 -0.90 25.55
C ARG A 211 -20.49 -0.34 24.13
N SER A 212 -21.24 -0.98 23.24
CA SER A 212 -21.39 -0.55 21.84
C SER A 212 -22.12 0.79 21.74
N GLU A 213 -23.10 1.04 22.60
CA GLU A 213 -23.79 2.33 22.72
C GLU A 213 -22.86 3.44 23.19
N THR A 214 -22.01 3.15 24.19
CA THR A 214 -20.99 4.09 24.68
C THR A 214 -19.98 4.42 23.58
N GLN A 215 -19.46 3.40 22.88
CA GLN A 215 -18.56 3.56 21.75
C GLN A 215 -19.19 4.41 20.64
N ARG A 216 -20.49 4.22 20.35
CA ARG A 216 -21.21 5.04 19.36
C ARG A 216 -21.28 6.50 19.80
N SER A 217 -21.66 6.76 21.05
CA SER A 217 -21.72 8.13 21.57
C SER A 217 -20.36 8.84 21.45
N THR A 218 -19.28 8.14 21.78
CA THR A 218 -17.91 8.66 21.63
C THR A 218 -17.54 8.89 20.16
N ALA A 219 -17.86 7.95 19.27
CA ALA A 219 -17.58 8.10 17.84
C ALA A 219 -18.37 9.28 17.23
N GLU A 220 -19.62 9.51 17.65
CA GLU A 220 -20.46 10.62 17.21
C GLU A 220 -19.94 11.98 17.74
N SER A 221 -19.43 12.04 18.97
CA SER A 221 -18.78 13.26 19.49
C SER A 221 -17.49 13.59 18.76
N GLU A 222 -16.63 12.58 18.54
CA GLU A 222 -15.38 12.75 17.77
C GLU A 222 -15.66 13.13 16.32
N LEU A 223 -16.71 12.59 15.71
CA LEU A 223 -17.11 12.96 14.35
C LEU A 223 -17.52 14.44 14.28
N THR A 224 -18.27 14.91 15.27
CA THR A 224 -18.68 16.32 15.36
C THR A 224 -17.46 17.23 15.50
N ARG A 225 -16.51 16.84 16.36
CA ARG A 225 -15.22 17.53 16.53
C ARG A 225 -14.40 17.56 15.23
N ALA A 226 -14.21 16.42 14.58
CA ALA A 226 -13.45 16.30 13.33
C ALA A 226 -14.06 17.15 12.19
N ARG A 227 -15.39 17.27 12.14
CA ARG A 227 -16.09 18.16 11.20
C ARG A 227 -15.79 19.63 11.47
N ALA A 228 -15.83 20.05 12.74
CA ALA A 228 -15.50 21.42 13.12
C ALA A 228 -14.02 21.77 12.82
N GLU A 229 -13.10 20.82 13.05
CA GLU A 229 -11.68 20.99 12.70
C GLU A 229 -11.47 21.08 11.19
N ARG A 230 -12.18 20.27 10.40
CA ARG A 230 -12.18 20.39 8.94
C ARG A 230 -12.66 21.78 8.48
N GLU A 231 -13.77 22.27 9.00
CA GLU A 231 -14.29 23.60 8.65
C GLU A 231 -13.32 24.73 9.04
N LYS A 232 -12.56 24.55 10.13
CA LYS A 232 -11.48 25.47 10.50
C LYS A 232 -10.32 25.40 9.51
N ALA A 233 -9.89 24.19 9.12
CA ALA A 233 -8.83 23.99 8.13
C ALA A 233 -9.21 24.55 6.76
N ASP A 234 -10.46 24.38 6.32
CA ASP A 234 -10.98 24.93 5.06
C ASP A 234 -10.90 26.46 5.04
N ARG A 235 -11.35 27.12 6.12
CA ARG A 235 -11.26 28.59 6.25
C ARG A 235 -9.82 29.10 6.26
N LEU A 236 -8.90 28.38 6.90
CA LEU A 236 -7.48 28.75 6.90
C LEU A 236 -6.83 28.57 5.54
N ALA A 237 -7.15 27.47 4.84
CA ALA A 237 -6.65 27.21 3.49
C ALA A 237 -7.13 28.27 2.49
N GLU A 238 -8.39 28.71 2.60
CA GLU A 238 -8.94 29.79 1.78
C GLU A 238 -8.17 31.11 2.00
N ARG A 239 -7.95 31.52 3.25
CA ARG A 239 -7.15 32.71 3.60
C ARG A 239 -5.71 32.62 3.10
N ALA A 240 -5.08 31.45 3.22
CA ALA A 240 -3.71 31.23 2.71
C ALA A 240 -3.66 31.36 1.18
N ALA A 241 -4.66 30.82 0.47
CA ALA A 241 -4.76 30.95 -0.97
C ALA A 241 -4.95 32.42 -1.40
N GLU A 242 -5.74 33.20 -0.65
CA GLU A 242 -5.86 34.65 -0.84
C GLU A 242 -4.53 35.38 -0.66
N GLN A 243 -3.77 35.04 0.39
CA GLN A 243 -2.45 35.63 0.63
C GLN A 243 -1.45 35.31 -0.50
N VAL A 244 -1.44 34.06 -0.98
CA VAL A 244 -0.60 33.67 -2.12
C VAL A 244 -1.00 34.44 -3.39
N ARG A 245 -2.30 34.62 -3.64
CA ARG A 245 -2.80 35.44 -4.77
C ARG A 245 -2.37 36.91 -4.64
N ALA A 246 -2.49 37.49 -3.45
CA ALA A 246 -2.07 38.87 -3.19
C ALA A 246 -0.56 39.07 -3.41
N LEU A 247 0.28 38.21 -2.84
CA LEU A 247 1.74 38.28 -3.01
C LEU A 247 2.16 38.07 -4.47
N ARG A 248 1.49 37.18 -5.21
CA ARG A 248 1.74 37.02 -6.66
C ARG A 248 1.38 38.27 -7.43
N ALA A 249 0.23 38.88 -7.14
CA ALA A 249 -0.20 40.11 -7.80
C ALA A 249 0.76 41.29 -7.52
N GLU A 250 1.28 41.41 -6.29
CA GLU A 250 2.31 42.40 -5.95
C GLU A 250 3.61 42.17 -6.74
N LEU A 251 4.04 40.91 -6.83
CA LEU A 251 5.26 40.52 -7.54
C LEU A 251 5.12 40.79 -9.05
N ASP A 252 3.95 40.48 -9.63
CA ASP A 252 3.63 40.79 -11.03
C ASP A 252 3.53 42.30 -11.28
N GLY A 253 3.01 43.06 -10.31
CA GLY A 253 3.00 44.53 -10.33
C GLY A 253 4.40 45.12 -10.39
N LEU A 254 5.35 44.56 -9.63
CA LEU A 254 6.76 44.96 -9.65
C LEU A 254 7.49 44.50 -10.92
N ARG A 255 7.00 43.47 -11.60
CA ARG A 255 7.60 42.96 -12.85
C ARG A 255 7.12 43.69 -14.12
N GLY A 256 5.97 44.37 -14.08
CA GLY A 256 5.38 45.05 -15.25
C GLY A 256 4.71 44.06 -16.23
N ARG A 257 3.43 44.28 -16.55
CA ARG A 257 2.52 43.39 -17.30
C ARG A 257 2.63 43.54 -18.85
N PRO A 258 2.06 42.63 -19.69
CA PRO A 258 1.46 41.31 -19.40
C PRO A 258 1.87 40.15 -20.34
N GLY A 259 1.72 38.91 -19.85
CA GLY A 259 1.62 37.67 -20.63
C GLY A 259 0.78 36.64 -19.85
N GLU A 260 -0.17 36.01 -20.54
CA GLU A 260 -1.46 35.45 -20.12
C GLU A 260 -1.43 34.09 -19.35
N PRO A 261 -2.50 33.69 -18.60
CA PRO A 261 -2.48 32.60 -17.62
C PRO A 261 -3.10 31.26 -18.10
N ALA A 262 -2.79 30.15 -17.41
CA ALA A 262 -3.39 28.82 -17.62
C ALA A 262 -3.63 28.04 -16.28
N PRO A 263 -4.54 27.05 -16.24
CA PRO A 263 -5.46 26.77 -15.11
C PRO A 263 -5.03 25.61 -14.16
N PRO A 264 -5.78 25.32 -13.07
CA PRO A 264 -5.33 24.47 -11.96
C PRO A 264 -5.71 22.98 -12.13
N ALA A 265 -4.84 22.08 -11.66
CA ALA A 265 -5.10 20.64 -11.62
C ALA A 265 -5.36 20.16 -10.18
N ALA A 266 -6.46 19.43 -10.02
CA ALA A 266 -7.00 18.89 -8.79
C ALA A 266 -6.28 17.62 -8.28
N ARG A 267 -6.28 17.45 -6.96
CA ARG A 267 -6.01 16.19 -6.23
C ARG A 267 -7.21 15.24 -6.29
N PRO A 268 -6.98 13.93 -6.10
CA PRO A 268 -7.56 13.33 -4.89
C PRO A 268 -6.63 12.34 -4.17
N ALA A 269 -6.73 12.35 -2.84
CA ALA A 269 -6.25 11.29 -1.95
C ALA A 269 -7.39 10.27 -1.76
N GLY A 270 -7.08 8.97 -1.90
CA GLY A 270 -8.02 7.88 -1.61
C GLY A 270 -7.99 7.49 -0.13
N PRO A 271 -9.12 7.05 0.45
CA PRO A 271 -9.20 6.68 1.86
C PRO A 271 -8.68 5.27 2.11
N ALA A 272 -7.92 5.11 3.20
CA ALA A 272 -7.54 3.82 3.77
C ALA A 272 -8.68 3.23 4.61
N ASP A 273 -8.84 1.91 4.50
CA ASP A 273 -9.84 1.08 5.17
C ASP A 273 -9.29 0.58 6.52
N ALA A 274 -10.13 0.54 7.56
CA ALA A 274 -9.74 0.24 8.93
C ALA A 274 -10.67 -0.80 9.58
N GLY A 275 -10.09 -1.93 9.98
CA GLY A 275 -10.62 -2.95 10.90
C GLY A 275 -9.47 -3.91 11.24
N ASP A 276 -9.23 -4.39 12.46
CA ASP A 276 -9.97 -4.40 13.73
C ASP A 276 -9.05 -3.90 14.84
N ASP A 277 -9.54 -2.92 15.62
CA ASP A 277 -9.31 -2.69 17.06
C ASP A 277 -10.04 -1.37 17.43
N ILE A 278 -11.38 -1.38 17.46
CA ILE A 278 -12.24 -0.16 17.48
C ILE A 278 -11.86 0.81 18.61
N ASP A 279 -11.60 0.30 19.82
CA ASP A 279 -11.23 1.13 20.97
C ASP A 279 -9.84 1.79 20.77
N ARG A 280 -8.89 1.06 20.18
CA ARG A 280 -7.57 1.58 19.85
C ARG A 280 -7.61 2.56 18.67
N ALA A 281 -8.52 2.35 17.73
CA ALA A 281 -8.76 3.27 16.61
C ALA A 281 -9.38 4.58 17.09
N LEU A 282 -10.39 4.54 17.97
CA LEU A 282 -10.95 5.74 18.61
C LEU A 282 -9.89 6.51 19.41
N PHE A 283 -9.10 5.80 20.23
CA PHE A 283 -8.03 6.43 21.00
C PHE A 283 -6.96 7.07 20.10
N LYS A 284 -6.60 6.40 18.99
CA LYS A 284 -5.63 6.94 18.02
C LYS A 284 -6.21 8.15 17.28
N ALA A 285 -7.47 8.09 16.85
CA ALA A 285 -8.13 9.20 16.18
C ALA A 285 -8.19 10.44 17.08
N ALA A 286 -8.61 10.30 18.35
CA ALA A 286 -8.65 11.40 19.31
C ALA A 286 -7.27 12.06 19.49
N ARG A 287 -6.22 11.26 19.69
CA ARG A 287 -4.86 11.77 19.84
C ARG A 287 -4.32 12.46 18.58
N THR A 288 -4.70 11.97 17.39
CA THR A 288 -4.34 12.61 16.12
C THR A 288 -5.05 13.95 15.98
N LEU A 289 -6.36 14.02 16.29
CA LEU A 289 -7.13 15.28 16.27
C LEU A 289 -6.57 16.30 17.26
N ASP A 290 -6.19 15.89 18.47
CA ASP A 290 -5.55 16.79 19.45
C ASP A 290 -4.23 17.39 18.91
N GLY A 291 -3.36 16.55 18.33
CA GLY A 291 -2.10 17.02 17.76
C GLY A 291 -2.28 17.91 16.52
N GLU A 292 -3.28 17.62 15.69
CA GLU A 292 -3.62 18.41 14.51
C GLU A 292 -4.27 19.75 14.87
N ALA A 293 -5.13 19.79 15.89
CA ALA A 293 -5.73 21.03 16.39
C ALA A 293 -4.68 22.03 16.86
N ASP A 294 -3.69 21.57 17.65
CA ASP A 294 -2.55 22.38 18.09
C ASP A 294 -1.70 22.85 16.90
N HIS A 295 -1.53 21.99 15.89
CA HIS A 295 -0.80 22.35 14.68
C HIS A 295 -1.54 23.42 13.86
N LEU A 296 -2.85 23.28 13.63
CA LEU A 296 -3.68 24.28 12.98
C LEU A 296 -3.70 25.61 13.75
N GLN A 297 -3.71 25.56 15.09
CA GLN A 297 -3.61 26.75 15.93
C GLN A 297 -2.28 27.48 15.71
N ARG A 298 -1.16 26.75 15.65
CA ARG A 298 0.17 27.32 15.36
C ARG A 298 0.27 27.90 13.94
N LEU A 299 -0.30 27.22 12.95
CA LEU A 299 -0.35 27.72 11.57
C LEU A 299 -1.19 28.99 11.48
N ALA A 300 -2.34 29.04 12.18
CA ALA A 300 -3.19 30.21 12.25
C ALA A 300 -2.49 31.41 12.90
N ALA A 301 -1.75 31.21 13.99
CA ALA A 301 -0.98 32.27 14.65
C ALA A 301 0.15 32.84 13.77
N GLY A 302 0.62 32.08 12.77
CA GLY A 302 1.64 32.52 11.82
C GLY A 302 1.13 33.34 10.62
N LEU A 303 -0.19 33.48 10.46
CA LEU A 303 -0.80 34.28 9.39
C LEU A 303 -0.87 35.76 9.82
N PRO A 304 -0.22 36.69 9.10
CA PRO A 304 -0.28 38.12 9.41
C PRO A 304 -1.72 38.64 9.19
N GLY A 305 -2.32 39.22 10.23
CA GLY A 305 -3.71 39.70 10.23
C GLY A 305 -4.67 38.95 11.17
N GLY A 306 -4.15 38.04 12.00
CA GLY A 306 -4.92 37.31 13.01
C GLY A 306 -5.28 38.12 14.27
N ASP A 307 -5.75 39.35 14.13
CA ASP A 307 -6.66 39.91 15.14
C ASP A 307 -8.03 39.30 14.84
N ALA A 308 -8.37 38.25 15.56
CA ALA A 308 -9.70 37.64 15.47
C ALA A 308 -10.74 38.73 15.82
N PRO A 309 -11.78 38.95 14.99
CA PRO A 309 -12.92 39.73 15.47
C PRO A 309 -13.48 38.99 16.69
N ASP A 310 -13.55 39.68 17.82
CA ASP A 310 -14.21 39.21 19.04
C ASP A 310 -15.63 38.73 18.68
N ILE A 311 -15.81 37.42 18.57
CA ILE A 311 -17.14 36.82 18.58
C ILE A 311 -17.56 36.86 20.04
N PRO A 312 -18.59 37.64 20.43
CA PRO A 312 -18.97 37.75 21.83
C PRO A 312 -19.45 36.38 22.33
N ALA A 313 -18.77 35.89 23.37
CA ALA A 313 -19.17 34.72 24.15
C ALA A 313 -20.59 34.94 24.69
N THR A 314 -21.58 34.39 23.99
CA THR A 314 -23.01 34.46 24.37
C THR A 314 -23.69 33.12 24.13
N TRP A 315 -22.99 32.01 24.36
CA TRP A 315 -23.58 30.68 24.39
C TRP A 315 -23.14 29.96 25.66
N ASP A 316 -23.56 30.51 26.79
CA ASP A 316 -23.64 29.82 28.07
C ASP A 316 -24.86 30.38 28.81
N ASP A 317 -26.05 29.90 28.42
CA ASP A 317 -27.25 29.92 29.28
C ASP A 317 -28.37 29.05 28.68
N GLY A 318 -28.73 27.99 29.41
CA GLY A 318 -30.01 27.28 29.27
C GLY A 318 -29.93 25.75 29.42
N PRO A 319 -30.91 25.12 30.09
CA PRO A 319 -30.96 25.07 31.55
C PRO A 319 -30.92 23.64 32.09
N ASP A 320 -30.56 23.52 33.37
CA ASP A 320 -30.82 22.36 34.23
C ASP A 320 -32.27 21.89 34.12
N ILE A 321 -32.47 20.73 33.51
CA ILE A 321 -33.70 19.94 33.66
C ILE A 321 -33.29 18.59 34.24
N VAL A 322 -33.42 18.51 35.56
CA VAL A 322 -33.53 17.26 36.31
C VAL A 322 -34.91 16.65 36.03
N PRO A 323 -35.04 15.38 35.62
CA PRO A 323 -36.26 14.64 35.82
C PRO A 323 -36.11 13.77 37.07
N ASP A 324 -36.72 14.26 38.14
CA ASP A 324 -37.14 13.48 39.29
C ASP A 324 -38.21 12.48 38.82
N ASN A 325 -38.03 11.19 39.13
CA ASN A 325 -39.00 10.17 38.76
C ASN A 325 -39.12 9.17 39.91
N SER A 326 -40.06 9.44 40.81
CA SER A 326 -40.60 8.48 41.77
C SER A 326 -42.13 8.54 41.82
N ALA A 327 -42.72 7.37 41.57
CA ALA A 327 -43.98 6.82 42.08
C ALA A 327 -45.25 7.70 42.18
N GLY A 328 -46.30 7.27 41.46
CA GLY A 328 -47.68 7.67 41.70
C GLY A 328 -48.68 6.73 41.02
N SER A 329 -49.44 6.00 41.85
CA SER A 329 -50.50 5.03 41.51
C SER A 329 -51.69 5.58 40.69
N GLY A 330 -52.52 4.66 40.15
CA GLY A 330 -53.66 4.86 39.23
C GLY A 330 -54.88 5.67 39.74
N PRO A 331 -56.14 5.49 39.25
CA PRO A 331 -56.74 4.32 38.57
C PRO A 331 -57.60 4.63 37.30
N ALA A 332 -58.23 3.56 36.78
CA ALA A 332 -59.12 3.44 35.62
C ALA A 332 -60.38 4.35 35.60
N PRO A 333 -61.10 4.39 34.46
CA PRO A 333 -62.39 3.69 34.44
C PRO A 333 -62.71 2.94 33.12
N ALA A 334 -63.89 2.31 33.12
CA ALA A 334 -64.31 1.12 32.38
C ALA A 334 -65.28 1.36 31.21
N GLY A 335 -65.24 0.44 30.22
CA GLY A 335 -66.35 -0.13 29.42
C GLY A 335 -67.06 0.74 28.35
N PRO A 336 -67.99 0.18 27.54
CA PRO A 336 -68.32 -1.24 27.27
C PRO A 336 -68.54 -1.64 25.77
N VAL A 337 -68.41 -2.96 25.49
CA VAL A 337 -69.28 -3.89 24.70
C VAL A 337 -69.96 -3.42 23.39
N ASP A 338 -69.74 -4.13 22.25
CA ASP A 338 -70.81 -4.86 21.52
C ASP A 338 -70.31 -5.86 20.46
N SER A 339 -71.17 -6.83 20.16
CA SER A 339 -70.99 -8.12 19.48
C SER A 339 -71.62 -8.15 18.07
N GLY A 340 -71.28 -9.19 17.28
CA GLY A 340 -72.01 -9.65 16.08
C GLY A 340 -71.03 -10.31 15.09
N ALA A 341 -70.87 -11.65 15.01
CA ALA A 341 -71.76 -12.66 14.40
C ALA A 341 -72.12 -12.25 12.93
N ASP A 342 -71.94 -13.03 11.86
CA ASP A 342 -72.21 -14.45 11.68
C ASP A 342 -71.84 -14.93 10.24
N ALA A 343 -71.83 -16.25 10.03
CA ALA A 343 -71.96 -17.04 8.77
C ALA A 343 -70.88 -16.92 7.65
N GLY A 344 -70.41 -17.98 6.99
CA GLY A 344 -70.67 -19.43 6.99
C GLY A 344 -69.52 -20.11 6.21
N ASP A 345 -68.97 -21.24 6.66
CA ASP A 345 -69.39 -22.62 6.37
C ASP A 345 -69.35 -23.02 4.89
N ALA A 346 -68.39 -23.88 4.53
CA ALA A 346 -68.60 -25.09 3.70
C ALA A 346 -67.28 -25.87 3.51
N LEU A 347 -67.27 -27.04 4.14
CA LEU A 347 -66.32 -28.16 4.00
C LEU A 347 -66.38 -28.84 2.62
N SER A 348 -65.23 -29.31 2.14
CA SER A 348 -64.95 -30.66 1.57
C SER A 348 -63.60 -30.61 0.83
N GLY A 349 -62.62 -31.48 1.02
CA GLY A 349 -62.66 -32.85 1.51
C GLY A 349 -62.11 -33.79 0.43
N ARG A 350 -60.86 -34.25 0.63
CA ARG A 350 -60.29 -35.57 0.22
C ARG A 350 -59.86 -35.77 -1.24
N ALA A 351 -58.57 -36.04 -1.46
CA ALA A 351 -58.04 -37.41 -1.65
C ALA A 351 -56.59 -37.43 -2.17
N THR A 352 -55.83 -38.36 -1.60
CA THR A 352 -54.48 -38.83 -1.93
C THR A 352 -54.32 -39.36 -3.36
N GLY A 353 -53.19 -39.05 -4.00
CA GLY A 353 -52.78 -39.64 -5.28
C GLY A 353 -51.27 -39.53 -5.52
N GLN A 354 -50.56 -40.59 -5.17
CA GLN A 354 -49.13 -40.82 -5.37
C GLN A 354 -48.85 -41.17 -6.85
N VAL A 355 -48.08 -40.36 -7.58
CA VAL A 355 -47.39 -40.78 -8.81
C VAL A 355 -46.10 -39.94 -9.00
N ALA A 356 -44.94 -40.59 -8.82
CA ALA A 356 -43.77 -40.33 -9.66
C ALA A 356 -43.90 -41.26 -10.89
N PRO A 357 -43.58 -40.85 -12.13
CA PRO A 357 -42.19 -40.60 -12.51
C PRO A 357 -42.02 -39.51 -13.60
N GLY A 358 -40.76 -39.11 -13.86
CA GLY A 358 -40.44 -38.42 -15.12
C GLY A 358 -39.33 -37.39 -15.01
N ARG A 359 -38.10 -37.86 -15.13
CA ARG A 359 -36.89 -37.05 -15.34
C ARG A 359 -36.96 -36.43 -16.75
N PRO A 360 -37.06 -35.10 -16.93
CA PRO A 360 -36.83 -34.50 -18.23
C PRO A 360 -35.32 -34.41 -18.46
N GLY A 361 -34.91 -34.82 -19.65
CA GLY A 361 -33.51 -34.86 -20.06
C GLY A 361 -32.85 -33.48 -20.00
N ALA A 362 -31.53 -33.53 -19.83
CA ALA A 362 -30.61 -32.42 -20.01
C ALA A 362 -30.69 -31.91 -21.46
N GLY A 363 -31.68 -31.06 -21.74
CA GLY A 363 -31.60 -30.06 -22.79
C GLY A 363 -30.77 -28.92 -22.22
N GLN A 364 -29.55 -28.79 -22.69
CA GLN A 364 -28.69 -27.65 -22.44
C GLN A 364 -29.35 -26.44 -23.11
N GLU A 365 -30.31 -25.81 -22.41
CA GLU A 365 -30.76 -24.47 -22.73
C GLU A 365 -29.51 -23.60 -22.79
N VAL A 366 -29.17 -23.17 -24.00
CA VAL A 366 -28.18 -22.14 -24.23
C VAL A 366 -28.74 -20.89 -23.60
N THR A 367 -28.43 -20.72 -22.31
CA THR A 367 -28.81 -19.56 -21.51
C THR A 367 -28.36 -18.31 -22.24
N ALA A 368 -29.32 -17.40 -22.46
CA ALA A 368 -29.10 -16.09 -23.03
C ALA A 368 -27.84 -15.42 -22.41
N PRO A 369 -27.07 -14.67 -23.20
CA PRO A 369 -25.78 -14.14 -22.75
C PRO A 369 -25.95 -13.32 -21.47
N ALA A 370 -25.06 -13.55 -20.50
CA ALA A 370 -24.98 -12.90 -19.20
C ALA A 370 -25.32 -11.38 -19.16
N PRO A 371 -24.95 -10.54 -20.15
CA PRO A 371 -25.34 -9.12 -20.16
C PRO A 371 -26.86 -8.86 -20.14
N GLU A 372 -27.71 -9.75 -20.65
CA GLU A 372 -29.17 -9.52 -20.65
C GLU A 372 -29.80 -9.72 -19.28
N ARG A 373 -29.30 -10.69 -18.49
CA ARG A 373 -29.74 -10.88 -17.10
C ARG A 373 -29.35 -9.71 -16.20
N VAL A 374 -28.27 -9.00 -16.55
CA VAL A 374 -27.78 -7.84 -15.79
C VAL A 374 -28.70 -6.63 -15.91
N ARG A 375 -29.48 -6.50 -17.00
CA ARG A 375 -30.29 -5.31 -17.28
C ARG A 375 -31.65 -5.25 -16.55
N ALA A 376 -32.11 -6.34 -15.95
CA ALA A 376 -33.47 -6.43 -15.40
C ALA A 376 -33.56 -6.89 -13.94
N GLY A 377 -32.43 -7.22 -13.29
CA GLY A 377 -32.40 -7.77 -11.93
C GLY A 377 -32.24 -6.72 -10.83
N ASP A 378 -32.69 -7.08 -9.62
CA ASP A 378 -32.43 -6.32 -8.39
C ASP A 378 -30.90 -6.26 -8.11
N ARG A 379 -30.44 -5.16 -7.51
CA ARG A 379 -29.00 -4.89 -7.31
C ARG A 379 -28.33 -5.97 -6.46
N GLU A 380 -29.05 -6.58 -5.52
CA GLU A 380 -28.53 -7.69 -4.71
C GLU A 380 -28.31 -8.97 -5.52
N ASP A 381 -29.23 -9.29 -6.43
CA ASP A 381 -29.11 -10.45 -7.32
C ASP A 381 -27.92 -10.30 -8.27
N LEU A 382 -27.65 -9.06 -8.74
CA LEU A 382 -26.49 -8.75 -9.56
C LEU A 382 -25.17 -9.01 -8.83
N HIS A 383 -25.04 -8.61 -7.56
CA HIS A 383 -23.83 -8.88 -6.78
C HIS A 383 -23.61 -10.37 -6.54
N SER A 384 -24.70 -11.13 -6.31
CA SER A 384 -24.64 -12.60 -6.21
C SER A 384 -24.18 -13.23 -7.53
N ALA A 385 -24.76 -12.79 -8.65
CA ALA A 385 -24.40 -13.25 -9.99
C ALA A 385 -22.93 -12.93 -10.33
N PHE A 386 -22.46 -11.71 -10.07
CA PHE A 386 -21.05 -11.33 -10.29
C PHE A 386 -20.09 -12.15 -9.44
N ARG A 387 -20.43 -12.44 -8.18
CA ARG A 387 -19.60 -13.32 -7.34
C ARG A 387 -19.54 -14.75 -7.90
N SER A 388 -20.67 -15.27 -8.36
CA SER A 388 -20.74 -16.60 -8.98
C SER A 388 -19.90 -16.67 -10.26
N ILE A 389 -20.06 -15.69 -11.15
CA ILE A 389 -19.34 -15.64 -12.44
C ILE A 389 -17.84 -15.36 -12.22
N GLY A 390 -17.48 -14.45 -11.31
CA GLY A 390 -16.08 -14.19 -10.98
C GLY A 390 -15.37 -15.44 -10.45
N ARG A 391 -16.07 -16.25 -9.64
CA ARG A 391 -15.53 -17.48 -9.06
C ARG A 391 -15.44 -18.63 -10.06
N ASN A 392 -16.48 -18.83 -10.88
CA ASN A 392 -16.69 -20.06 -11.65
C ASN A 392 -16.84 -19.85 -13.16
N GLY A 393 -17.20 -18.66 -13.63
CA GLY A 393 -17.41 -18.36 -15.06
C GLY A 393 -16.11 -18.45 -15.86
N SER A 394 -16.21 -18.65 -17.16
CA SER A 394 -15.05 -18.71 -18.06
C SER A 394 -14.30 -17.37 -18.15
N ALA A 395 -13.08 -17.39 -18.66
CA ALA A 395 -12.30 -16.16 -18.85
C ALA A 395 -12.97 -15.20 -19.85
N ASP A 396 -13.59 -15.74 -20.90
CA ASP A 396 -14.33 -14.97 -21.91
C ASP A 396 -15.59 -14.34 -21.33
N GLU A 397 -16.33 -15.04 -20.46
CA GLU A 397 -17.49 -14.48 -19.77
C GLU A 397 -17.10 -13.32 -18.85
N VAL A 398 -16.00 -13.45 -18.11
CA VAL A 398 -15.47 -12.36 -17.27
C VAL A 398 -15.09 -11.17 -18.13
N LEU A 399 -14.37 -11.38 -19.25
CA LEU A 399 -14.01 -10.30 -20.17
C LEU A 399 -15.24 -9.63 -20.80
N ALA A 400 -16.25 -10.40 -21.19
CA ALA A 400 -17.49 -9.88 -21.76
C ALA A 400 -18.23 -8.99 -20.77
N LEU A 401 -18.34 -9.40 -19.50
CA LEU A 401 -18.94 -8.59 -18.44
C LEU A 401 -18.11 -7.34 -18.13
N VAL A 402 -16.79 -7.46 -18.00
CA VAL A 402 -15.90 -6.30 -17.76
C VAL A 402 -16.03 -5.26 -18.87
N ARG A 403 -16.26 -5.68 -20.12
CA ARG A 403 -16.50 -4.75 -21.24
C ARG A 403 -17.89 -4.10 -21.22
N ALA A 404 -18.88 -4.78 -20.67
CA ALA A 404 -20.27 -4.32 -20.64
C ALA A 404 -20.59 -3.45 -19.42
N LEU A 405 -19.83 -3.58 -18.33
CA LEU A 405 -20.06 -2.88 -17.07
C LEU A 405 -19.29 -1.56 -17.01
N ALA A 406 -19.84 -0.60 -16.25
CA ALA A 406 -19.07 0.56 -15.82
C ALA A 406 -17.94 0.11 -14.86
N PRO A 407 -16.82 0.86 -14.77
CA PRO A 407 -15.69 0.49 -13.91
C PRO A 407 -16.08 0.24 -12.44
N GLU A 408 -17.05 0.99 -11.92
CA GLU A 408 -17.55 0.87 -10.54
C GLU A 408 -18.31 -0.45 -10.33
N ASP A 409 -19.14 -0.84 -11.30
CA ASP A 409 -19.96 -2.06 -11.24
C ASP A 409 -19.14 -3.32 -11.54
N ALA A 410 -17.98 -3.19 -12.19
CA ALA A 410 -17.07 -4.31 -12.41
C ALA A 410 -16.33 -4.72 -11.12
N HIS A 411 -16.27 -3.86 -10.10
CA HIS A 411 -15.49 -4.11 -8.89
C HIS A 411 -15.85 -5.41 -8.16
N PRO A 412 -17.14 -5.73 -7.88
CA PRO A 412 -17.51 -6.98 -7.21
C PRO A 412 -17.14 -8.23 -8.01
N LEU A 413 -17.23 -8.17 -9.35
CA LEU A 413 -16.83 -9.25 -10.25
C LEU A 413 -15.30 -9.49 -10.16
N LEU A 414 -14.51 -8.42 -10.29
CA LEU A 414 -13.05 -8.48 -10.23
C LEU A 414 -12.55 -8.91 -8.84
N ALA A 415 -13.19 -8.44 -7.77
CA ALA A 415 -12.91 -8.87 -6.41
C ALA A 415 -13.19 -10.37 -6.20
N ALA A 416 -14.27 -10.91 -6.77
CA ALA A 416 -14.58 -12.33 -6.72
C ALA A 416 -13.58 -13.20 -7.49
N VAL A 417 -13.10 -12.72 -8.65
CA VAL A 417 -12.00 -13.36 -9.39
C VAL A 417 -10.73 -13.42 -8.53
N GLY A 418 -10.33 -12.28 -7.95
CA GLY A 418 -9.14 -12.18 -7.12
C GLY A 418 -9.20 -13.01 -5.85
N GLY A 419 -10.33 -12.97 -5.13
CA GLY A 419 -10.47 -13.56 -3.80
C GLY A 419 -10.83 -15.05 -3.77
N ALA A 420 -11.54 -15.59 -4.77
CA ALA A 420 -12.17 -16.90 -4.63
C ALA A 420 -11.90 -17.90 -5.76
N ARG A 421 -11.40 -17.44 -6.93
CA ARG A 421 -11.19 -18.30 -8.11
C ARG A 421 -10.02 -19.27 -7.95
N PRO A 422 -10.06 -20.53 -8.39
CA PRO A 422 -8.89 -21.42 -8.31
C PRO A 422 -7.70 -20.89 -9.12
N ALA A 423 -6.46 -21.18 -8.70
CA ALA A 423 -5.25 -20.54 -9.22
C ALA A 423 -5.04 -20.68 -10.74
N LYS A 424 -5.37 -21.84 -11.33
CA LYS A 424 -5.23 -22.07 -12.78
C LYS A 424 -6.26 -21.25 -13.61
N PRO A 425 -7.58 -21.38 -13.38
CA PRO A 425 -8.57 -20.51 -14.01
C PRO A 425 -8.39 -19.01 -13.73
N PHE A 426 -7.78 -18.66 -12.60
CA PHE A 426 -7.41 -17.28 -12.27
C PHE A 426 -6.38 -16.72 -13.26
N ARG A 427 -5.34 -17.49 -13.60
CA ARG A 427 -4.34 -17.08 -14.58
C ARG A 427 -4.95 -16.89 -15.98
N GLU A 428 -5.84 -17.79 -16.38
CA GLU A 428 -6.54 -17.69 -17.67
C GLU A 428 -7.32 -16.37 -17.81
N VAL A 429 -7.95 -15.89 -16.73
CA VAL A 429 -8.61 -14.57 -16.73
C VAL A 429 -7.61 -13.44 -16.88
N LEU A 430 -6.49 -13.47 -16.15
CA LEU A 430 -5.46 -12.42 -16.27
C LEU A 430 -4.88 -12.35 -17.68
N ASP A 431 -4.56 -13.49 -18.28
CA ASP A 431 -4.02 -13.57 -19.64
C ASP A 431 -5.05 -13.04 -20.66
N THR A 432 -6.32 -13.39 -20.49
CA THR A 432 -7.41 -12.93 -21.35
C THR A 432 -7.63 -11.41 -21.25
N LEU A 433 -7.61 -10.85 -20.03
CA LEU A 433 -7.71 -9.41 -19.82
C LEU A 433 -6.50 -8.64 -20.39
N ARG A 434 -5.28 -9.16 -20.22
CA ARG A 434 -4.06 -8.56 -20.81
C ARG A 434 -4.08 -8.60 -22.33
N ALA A 435 -4.47 -9.72 -22.92
CA ALA A 435 -4.62 -9.83 -24.37
C ALA A 435 -5.64 -8.82 -24.92
N ALA A 436 -6.62 -8.43 -24.09
CA ALA A 436 -7.60 -7.40 -24.39
C ALA A 436 -7.19 -5.95 -24.00
N GLY A 437 -5.96 -5.74 -23.51
CA GLY A 437 -5.47 -4.41 -23.10
C GLY A 437 -6.08 -3.87 -21.80
N ARG A 438 -6.61 -4.73 -20.94
CA ARG A 438 -7.32 -4.39 -19.69
C ARG A 438 -6.42 -4.45 -18.46
N ASP A 439 -5.30 -3.72 -18.51
CA ASP A 439 -4.27 -3.76 -17.45
C ASP A 439 -4.74 -3.14 -16.12
N ALA A 440 -5.71 -2.21 -16.16
CA ALA A 440 -6.26 -1.61 -14.96
C ALA A 440 -7.06 -2.62 -14.14
N GLU A 441 -7.89 -3.42 -14.82
CA GLU A 441 -8.70 -4.47 -14.23
C GLU A 441 -7.84 -5.64 -13.74
N VAL A 442 -6.75 -5.96 -14.44
CA VAL A 442 -5.72 -6.90 -13.96
C VAL A 442 -5.12 -6.44 -12.62
N ARG A 443 -4.74 -5.15 -12.50
CA ARG A 443 -4.24 -4.60 -11.23
C ARG A 443 -5.29 -4.68 -10.12
N GLN A 444 -6.56 -4.43 -10.41
CA GLN A 444 -7.65 -4.56 -9.43
C GLN A 444 -7.80 -6.00 -8.94
N ILE A 445 -7.75 -6.99 -9.86
CA ILE A 445 -7.76 -8.41 -9.50
C ILE A 445 -6.56 -8.77 -8.61
N LEU A 446 -5.35 -8.32 -8.95
CA LEU A 446 -4.15 -8.57 -8.14
C LEU A 446 -4.23 -7.93 -6.75
N THR A 447 -4.78 -6.71 -6.64
CA THR A 447 -5.07 -6.08 -5.35
C THR A 447 -6.06 -6.93 -4.53
N ALA A 448 -7.12 -7.42 -5.17
CA ALA A 448 -8.10 -8.29 -4.53
C ALA A 448 -7.52 -9.64 -4.06
N VAL A 449 -6.50 -10.18 -4.75
CA VAL A 449 -5.76 -11.35 -4.27
C VAL A 449 -5.11 -11.06 -2.93
N GLY A 450 -4.34 -9.97 -2.81
CA GLY A 450 -3.69 -9.58 -1.55
C GLY A 450 -4.71 -9.32 -0.43
N ARG A 451 -5.83 -8.69 -0.77
CA ARG A 451 -6.90 -8.33 0.18
C ARG A 451 -7.72 -9.52 0.67
N HIS A 452 -8.00 -10.53 -0.16
CA HIS A 452 -9.02 -11.54 0.18
C HIS A 452 -8.51 -12.98 0.29
N ARG A 453 -7.34 -13.32 -0.26
CA ARG A 453 -6.85 -14.70 -0.21
C ARG A 453 -6.38 -15.12 1.17
N ALA A 454 -6.69 -16.36 1.55
CA ALA A 454 -6.11 -16.93 2.76
C ALA A 454 -4.61 -17.23 2.56
N ALA A 455 -3.81 -17.14 3.63
CA ALA A 455 -2.36 -17.35 3.57
C ALA A 455 -1.93 -18.66 2.88
N ARG A 456 -2.71 -19.74 3.07
CA ARG A 456 -2.47 -21.05 2.45
C ARG A 456 -2.54 -21.07 0.92
N GLU A 457 -3.19 -20.09 0.30
CA GLU A 457 -3.44 -20.03 -1.14
C GLU A 457 -2.35 -19.29 -1.92
N PHE A 458 -1.58 -18.40 -1.27
CA PHE A 458 -0.54 -17.60 -1.92
C PHE A 458 0.48 -18.42 -2.72
N PRO A 459 1.02 -19.55 -2.21
CA PRO A 459 1.95 -20.37 -3.00
C PRO A 459 1.35 -20.89 -4.31
N LEU A 460 0.05 -21.21 -4.33
CA LEU A 460 -0.64 -21.68 -5.52
C LEU A 460 -0.86 -20.54 -6.52
N VAL A 461 -1.26 -19.37 -6.02
CA VAL A 461 -1.42 -18.17 -6.85
C VAL A 461 -0.09 -17.75 -7.48
N PHE A 462 1.00 -17.72 -6.71
CA PHE A 462 2.33 -17.38 -7.23
C PHE A 462 2.88 -18.45 -8.18
N SER A 463 2.49 -19.72 -8.01
CA SER A 463 2.78 -20.76 -9.02
C SER A 463 2.11 -20.45 -10.34
N ALA A 464 0.82 -20.07 -10.29
CA ALA A 464 0.05 -19.74 -11.47
C ALA A 464 0.55 -18.46 -12.17
N LEU A 465 0.98 -17.46 -11.41
CA LEU A 465 1.57 -16.23 -11.96
C LEU A 465 2.91 -16.48 -12.66
N LYS A 466 3.75 -17.39 -12.15
CA LYS A 466 5.04 -17.77 -12.77
C LYS A 466 4.90 -18.74 -13.95
N GLY A 467 3.85 -19.56 -13.99
CA GLY A 467 3.71 -20.69 -14.93
C GLY A 467 3.14 -20.36 -16.31
N GLY A 468 2.93 -19.09 -16.66
CA GLY A 468 2.28 -18.68 -17.90
C GLY A 468 3.14 -18.92 -19.15
N ARG A 469 2.66 -19.75 -20.09
CA ARG A 469 3.34 -20.05 -21.37
C ARG A 469 3.47 -18.85 -22.30
N HIS A 470 2.63 -17.82 -22.14
CA HIS A 470 2.50 -16.73 -23.10
C HIS A 470 3.46 -15.55 -22.86
N ASP A 471 4.18 -15.51 -21.75
CA ASP A 471 5.03 -14.36 -21.37
C ASP A 471 6.53 -14.69 -21.30
N ALA A 472 7.01 -15.63 -22.13
CA ALA A 472 8.47 -15.75 -22.34
C ALA A 472 9.09 -14.42 -22.82
N ALA A 473 8.30 -13.56 -23.46
CA ALA A 473 8.70 -12.24 -23.92
C ALA A 473 8.74 -11.17 -22.80
N ARG A 474 8.14 -11.41 -21.62
CA ARG A 474 8.01 -10.41 -20.54
C ARG A 474 8.23 -11.01 -19.15
N PRO A 475 9.45 -11.51 -18.83
CA PRO A 475 9.76 -12.07 -17.51
C PRO A 475 9.48 -11.08 -16.36
N PHE A 476 9.70 -9.78 -16.59
CA PHE A 476 9.48 -8.72 -15.61
C PHE A 476 8.01 -8.50 -15.21
N ALA A 477 7.04 -8.90 -16.05
CA ALA A 477 5.63 -8.71 -15.74
C ALA A 477 5.18 -9.62 -14.58
N GLN A 478 5.69 -10.86 -14.54
CA GLN A 478 5.31 -11.85 -13.53
C GLN A 478 5.82 -11.47 -12.14
N GLU A 479 7.07 -10.98 -12.07
CA GLU A 479 7.68 -10.47 -10.84
C GLU A 479 6.90 -9.28 -10.29
N ARG A 480 6.52 -8.35 -11.17
CA ARG A 480 5.73 -7.17 -10.81
C ARG A 480 4.34 -7.53 -10.31
N ASP A 481 3.69 -8.56 -10.87
CA ASP A 481 2.39 -9.03 -10.39
C ASP A 481 2.47 -9.57 -8.96
N ILE A 482 3.50 -10.39 -8.68
CA ILE A 482 3.73 -10.95 -7.34
C ILE A 482 4.01 -9.84 -6.35
N GLN A 483 4.88 -8.89 -6.72
CA GLN A 483 5.17 -7.71 -5.90
C GLN A 483 3.89 -6.94 -5.57
N TRP A 484 3.04 -6.69 -6.57
CA TRP A 484 1.76 -5.97 -6.37
C TRP A 484 0.82 -6.68 -5.39
N VAL A 485 0.74 -8.01 -5.49
CA VAL A 485 -0.05 -8.84 -4.56
C VAL A 485 0.50 -8.73 -3.13
N LEU A 486 1.82 -8.80 -2.97
CA LEU A 486 2.48 -8.70 -1.66
C LEU A 486 2.36 -7.29 -1.06
N GLU A 487 2.51 -6.23 -1.84
CA GLU A 487 2.29 -4.85 -1.41
C GLU A 487 0.85 -4.64 -0.93
N SER A 488 -0.12 -5.19 -1.68
CA SER A 488 -1.53 -5.15 -1.29
C SER A 488 -1.80 -5.94 -0.02
N LEU A 489 -1.16 -7.11 0.17
CA LEU A 489 -1.26 -7.87 1.42
C LEU A 489 -0.71 -7.08 2.61
N VAL A 490 0.48 -6.48 2.49
CA VAL A 490 1.11 -5.70 3.57
C VAL A 490 0.28 -4.48 3.94
N ARG A 491 -0.28 -3.79 2.94
CA ARG A 491 -1.10 -2.59 3.14
C ARG A 491 -2.44 -2.91 3.78
N GLU A 492 -3.16 -3.91 3.27
CA GLU A 492 -4.55 -4.17 3.65
C GLU A 492 -4.68 -5.15 4.83
N ARG A 493 -3.73 -6.08 5.00
CA ARG A 493 -3.80 -7.17 6.00
C ARG A 493 -2.45 -7.39 6.71
N PRO A 494 -1.92 -6.38 7.42
CA PRO A 494 -0.62 -6.48 8.10
C PRO A 494 -0.57 -7.62 9.14
N GLY A 495 -1.71 -7.96 9.76
CA GLY A 495 -1.81 -9.06 10.72
C GLY A 495 -1.57 -10.46 10.14
N GLU A 496 -1.77 -10.64 8.83
CA GLU A 496 -1.58 -11.93 8.16
C GLU A 496 -0.23 -12.09 7.47
N VAL A 497 0.59 -11.02 7.44
CA VAL A 497 1.91 -11.02 6.79
C VAL A 497 2.79 -12.15 7.31
N GLN A 498 2.81 -12.39 8.63
CA GLN A 498 3.61 -13.47 9.21
C GLN A 498 3.12 -14.85 8.75
N ALA A 499 1.80 -15.08 8.73
CA ALA A 499 1.24 -16.37 8.30
C ALA A 499 1.52 -16.65 6.82
N VAL A 500 1.50 -15.61 5.97
CA VAL A 500 1.89 -15.72 4.56
C VAL A 500 3.39 -15.99 4.44
N PHE A 501 4.23 -15.27 5.19
CA PHE A 501 5.68 -15.47 5.20
C PHE A 501 6.04 -16.92 5.59
N ASP A 502 5.51 -17.42 6.70
CA ASP A 502 5.74 -18.79 7.17
C ASP A 502 5.30 -19.82 6.12
N ARG A 503 4.19 -19.53 5.41
CA ARG A 503 3.69 -20.40 4.34
C ARG A 503 4.60 -20.39 3.11
N LEU A 504 5.16 -19.24 2.74
CA LEU A 504 6.11 -19.12 1.63
C LEU A 504 7.40 -19.86 1.95
N VAL A 505 7.94 -19.71 3.17
CA VAL A 505 9.12 -20.46 3.65
C VAL A 505 8.86 -21.97 3.64
N LEU A 506 7.72 -22.41 4.18
CA LEU A 506 7.35 -23.84 4.22
C LEU A 506 7.25 -24.46 2.82
N THR A 507 6.84 -23.67 1.82
CA THR A 507 6.73 -24.10 0.42
C THR A 507 7.99 -23.84 -0.41
N ARG A 508 9.11 -23.45 0.24
CA ARG A 508 10.41 -23.12 -0.39
C ARG A 508 10.31 -22.02 -1.44
N ARG A 509 9.52 -21.00 -1.16
CA ARG A 509 9.40 -19.76 -1.97
C ARG A 509 10.20 -18.65 -1.31
N ASP A 510 11.49 -18.88 -1.16
CA ASP A 510 12.39 -18.04 -0.36
C ASP A 510 12.49 -16.62 -0.93
N HIS A 511 12.44 -16.48 -2.26
CA HIS A 511 12.49 -15.18 -2.93
C HIS A 511 11.25 -14.32 -2.62
N GLU A 512 10.05 -14.89 -2.74
CA GLU A 512 8.81 -14.18 -2.40
C GLU A 512 8.70 -13.89 -0.90
N ALA A 513 9.21 -14.80 -0.05
CA ALA A 513 9.27 -14.58 1.39
C ALA A 513 10.18 -13.40 1.73
N ASP A 514 11.36 -13.31 1.10
CA ASP A 514 12.30 -12.21 1.29
C ASP A 514 11.74 -10.87 0.78
N TRP A 515 11.00 -10.85 -0.34
CA TRP A 515 10.26 -9.67 -0.78
C TRP A 515 9.21 -9.23 0.23
N LEU A 516 8.37 -10.17 0.70
CA LEU A 516 7.36 -9.87 1.71
C LEU A 516 7.99 -9.28 2.97
N TRP A 517 9.12 -9.84 3.42
CA TRP A 517 9.85 -9.34 4.58
C TRP A 517 10.38 -7.91 4.38
N ARG A 518 10.95 -7.62 3.21
CA ARG A 518 11.42 -6.27 2.86
C ARG A 518 10.29 -5.25 2.83
N LEU A 519 9.14 -5.61 2.24
CA LEU A 519 7.96 -4.75 2.19
C LEU A 519 7.34 -4.52 3.57
N ALA A 520 7.35 -5.53 4.44
CA ALA A 520 6.75 -5.45 5.77
C ALA A 520 7.63 -4.74 6.80
N ARG A 521 8.94 -4.67 6.60
CA ARG A 521 9.91 -4.12 7.57
C ARG A 521 9.55 -2.71 8.09
N PRO A 522 9.13 -1.75 7.25
CA PRO A 522 8.71 -0.42 7.73
C PRO A 522 7.46 -0.49 8.62
N VAL A 523 6.51 -1.36 8.27
CA VAL A 523 5.23 -1.51 8.97
C VAL A 523 5.43 -2.19 10.33
N VAL A 524 6.23 -3.26 10.38
CA VAL A 524 6.53 -4.00 11.61
C VAL A 524 7.33 -3.16 12.61
N ALA A 525 8.25 -2.31 12.13
CA ALA A 525 9.03 -1.40 12.98
C ALA A 525 8.17 -0.33 13.68
N LEU A 526 7.00 -0.01 13.12
CA LEU A 526 6.09 1.02 13.65
C LEU A 526 5.00 0.47 14.57
N THR A 527 4.85 -0.86 14.66
CA THR A 527 3.95 -1.51 15.63
C THR A 527 4.75 -1.92 16.87
N PRO A 528 4.61 -1.21 18.02
CA PRO A 528 5.25 -1.64 19.26
C PRO A 528 4.58 -2.94 19.70
N ARG A 529 5.32 -4.05 19.61
CA ARG A 529 4.84 -5.37 20.00
C ARG A 529 5.26 -5.61 21.45
N GLY A 530 4.29 -5.67 22.37
CA GLY A 530 4.47 -6.11 23.76
C GLY A 530 4.68 -7.62 23.92
N GLY A 531 5.32 -8.27 22.94
CA GLY A 531 5.63 -9.69 22.94
C GLY A 531 6.94 -9.88 22.20
N THR A 532 7.82 -10.70 22.78
CA THR A 532 9.19 -11.01 22.34
C THR A 532 9.35 -10.94 20.83
N ALA A 533 10.21 -10.00 20.39
CA ALA A 533 10.55 -9.82 18.99
C ALA A 533 11.08 -11.15 18.39
N PRO A 534 10.62 -11.56 17.20
CA PRO A 534 11.24 -12.68 16.51
C PRO A 534 12.68 -12.32 16.15
N ALA A 535 13.62 -13.17 16.53
CA ALA A 535 15.01 -13.04 16.14
C ALA A 535 15.10 -13.06 14.59
N PRO A 536 15.96 -12.24 13.98
CA PRO A 536 16.21 -12.32 12.54
C PRO A 536 16.65 -13.75 12.18
N PRO A 537 16.32 -14.25 10.97
CA PRO A 537 16.86 -15.53 10.51
C PRO A 537 18.39 -15.46 10.59
N ALA A 538 18.99 -16.41 11.31
CA ALA A 538 20.44 -16.48 11.45
C ALA A 538 21.08 -16.51 10.04
N PRO A 539 22.19 -15.78 9.83
CA PRO A 539 22.93 -15.93 8.58
C PRO A 539 23.30 -17.40 8.41
N ALA A 540 23.03 -17.95 7.22
CA ALA A 540 23.48 -19.29 6.87
C ALA A 540 24.99 -19.38 7.15
N PRO A 541 25.48 -20.44 7.83
CA PRO A 541 26.90 -20.55 8.09
C PRO A 541 27.66 -20.61 6.75
N ASP A 542 28.64 -19.73 6.62
CA ASP A 542 29.64 -19.77 5.55
C ASP A 542 30.25 -21.17 5.50
N THR A 543 29.79 -21.94 4.51
CA THR A 543 30.37 -23.23 4.17
C THR A 543 31.55 -22.93 3.27
N THR A 544 32.70 -22.64 3.88
CA THR A 544 33.98 -22.67 3.18
C THR A 544 34.25 -24.09 2.69
N ALA A 545 34.62 -24.18 1.42
CA ALA A 545 34.65 -25.40 0.60
C ALA A 545 35.84 -26.34 0.89
N ALA A 546 36.17 -26.64 2.16
CA ALA A 546 37.41 -27.33 2.48
C ALA A 546 37.34 -28.37 3.60
N ASP A 547 36.27 -29.20 3.68
CA ASP A 547 36.26 -30.31 4.65
C ASP A 547 35.46 -31.56 4.21
N TRP A 548 35.61 -31.95 2.93
CA TRP A 548 34.94 -33.13 2.35
C TRP A 548 35.62 -34.48 2.67
N PHE A 549 36.72 -34.54 3.43
CA PHE A 549 37.50 -35.76 3.64
C PHE A 549 37.94 -36.04 5.09
N ALA A 550 37.04 -35.93 6.06
CA ALA A 550 37.29 -36.47 7.40
C ALA A 550 36.36 -37.68 7.70
N PRO A 551 36.89 -38.87 8.04
CA PRO A 551 36.07 -40.05 8.34
C PRO A 551 35.39 -39.89 9.70
N ARG A 552 34.05 -39.98 9.71
CA ARG A 552 33.23 -39.94 10.94
C ARG A 552 33.41 -41.25 11.73
N ARG A 553 33.73 -41.13 13.03
CA ARG A 553 33.68 -42.21 14.01
C ARG A 553 32.23 -42.57 14.37
N PRO A 554 31.92 -43.83 14.73
CA PRO A 554 30.56 -44.27 15.02
C PRO A 554 30.17 -43.86 16.44
N ILE A 555 29.01 -43.23 16.58
CA ILE A 555 28.32 -43.03 17.87
C ILE A 555 27.06 -43.89 17.84
N GLY A 556 26.89 -44.65 18.92
CA GLY A 556 25.99 -45.79 19.05
C GLY A 556 24.51 -45.48 18.91
N ASP A 557 23.84 -46.49 18.40
CA ASP A 557 22.40 -46.68 18.24
C ASP A 557 21.79 -47.24 19.55
N PRO A 558 20.72 -46.62 20.08
CA PRO A 558 19.82 -47.31 20.98
C PRO A 558 18.38 -47.24 20.44
N SER A 559 18.04 -48.01 19.40
CA SER A 559 16.65 -48.35 19.10
C SER A 559 16.53 -49.66 18.31
N ARG A 560 16.64 -50.77 19.04
CA ARG A 560 16.19 -52.09 18.56
C ARG A 560 14.66 -52.17 18.55
N SER A 561 14.16 -52.78 17.48
CA SER A 561 12.95 -53.61 17.37
C SER A 561 11.66 -52.96 16.87
N ARG A 562 11.53 -52.86 15.54
CA ARG A 562 10.34 -53.37 14.85
C ARG A 562 10.68 -53.77 13.41
N GLU A 563 10.78 -55.08 13.17
CA GLU A 563 10.99 -55.65 11.84
C GLU A 563 9.80 -55.33 10.92
N PRO A 564 10.03 -54.85 9.68
CA PRO A 564 9.00 -54.83 8.65
C PRO A 564 8.85 -56.22 8.01
N ALA A 565 7.59 -56.67 7.90
CA ALA A 565 7.20 -57.92 7.27
C ALA A 565 7.64 -58.02 5.79
N PRO A 566 7.87 -59.24 5.27
CA PRO A 566 8.30 -59.45 3.89
C PRO A 566 7.19 -59.08 2.90
N VAL A 567 7.54 -58.29 1.88
CA VAL A 567 6.70 -58.02 0.70
C VAL A 567 7.13 -58.96 -0.43
N GLU A 568 6.24 -59.87 -0.81
CA GLU A 568 6.40 -60.68 -2.02
C GLU A 568 6.28 -59.80 -3.27
N THR A 569 7.32 -59.80 -4.10
CA THR A 569 7.34 -59.14 -5.40
C THR A 569 7.02 -60.16 -6.49
N THR A 570 5.84 -60.05 -7.10
CA THR A 570 5.45 -60.93 -8.20
C THR A 570 6.16 -60.51 -9.49
N LEU A 571 7.05 -61.39 -9.97
CA LEU A 571 7.88 -61.19 -11.15
C LEU A 571 7.01 -61.19 -12.42
N THR A 572 6.86 -60.05 -13.09
CA THR A 572 6.13 -59.98 -14.37
C THR A 572 7.11 -60.16 -15.53
N THR A 573 6.96 -61.27 -16.26
CA THR A 573 7.83 -61.67 -17.38
C THR A 573 7.77 -60.66 -18.53
N ARG A 574 8.95 -60.22 -19.00
CA ARG A 574 9.13 -59.28 -20.12
C ARG A 574 8.78 -59.96 -21.46
N ILE A 575 7.76 -59.48 -22.16
CA ILE A 575 7.55 -59.77 -23.58
C ILE A 575 8.15 -58.59 -24.36
N LYS A 576 9.26 -58.82 -25.08
CA LYS A 576 9.85 -57.85 -26.00
C LYS A 576 9.08 -57.90 -27.32
N ILE A 577 8.24 -56.91 -27.58
CA ILE A 577 7.67 -56.67 -28.92
C ILE A 577 8.54 -55.58 -29.57
N ASN A 578 9.28 -55.96 -30.61
CA ASN A 578 10.19 -55.06 -31.31
C ASN A 578 9.41 -54.36 -32.43
N ILE A 579 8.90 -53.15 -32.16
CA ILE A 579 8.25 -52.31 -33.18
C ILE A 579 9.27 -51.26 -33.64
N PRO A 580 9.78 -51.35 -34.89
CA PRO A 580 10.74 -50.37 -35.39
C PRO A 580 10.09 -48.99 -35.50
N GLY A 581 10.71 -47.98 -34.89
CA GLY A 581 10.30 -46.57 -34.97
C GLY A 581 9.68 -45.96 -33.71
N THR A 582 9.35 -46.75 -32.69
CA THR A 582 8.76 -46.23 -31.44
C THR A 582 9.76 -46.24 -30.28
N ARG A 583 9.83 -45.11 -29.55
CA ARG A 583 10.64 -45.00 -28.33
C ARG A 583 10.06 -45.90 -27.22
N PRO A 584 10.90 -46.57 -26.41
CA PRO A 584 10.45 -47.50 -25.39
C PRO A 584 9.60 -46.80 -24.32
N VAL A 585 8.41 -47.36 -24.06
CA VAL A 585 7.48 -46.85 -23.04
C VAL A 585 8.00 -47.22 -21.64
N PRO A 586 8.12 -46.25 -20.71
CA PRO A 586 8.59 -46.53 -19.34
C PRO A 586 7.56 -47.39 -18.57
N PRO A 587 8.02 -48.25 -17.63
CA PRO A 587 7.15 -49.17 -16.93
C PRO A 587 6.17 -48.43 -16.00
N VAL A 588 4.89 -48.81 -16.09
CA VAL A 588 3.83 -48.30 -15.20
C VAL A 588 3.78 -49.21 -13.97
N VAL A 589 4.13 -48.65 -12.81
CA VAL A 589 4.04 -49.34 -11.51
C VAL A 589 2.65 -49.11 -10.93
N VAL A 590 1.78 -50.12 -11.00
CA VAL A 590 0.47 -50.07 -10.35
C VAL A 590 0.61 -50.53 -8.90
N ARG A 591 0.35 -49.63 -7.95
CA ARG A 591 0.24 -49.98 -6.53
C ARG A 591 -1.21 -50.27 -6.18
N LYS A 592 -1.49 -51.52 -5.82
CA LYS A 592 -2.81 -51.93 -5.31
C LYS A 592 -2.85 -51.69 -3.79
N PRO A 593 -3.85 -50.99 -3.24
CA PRO A 593 -3.97 -50.84 -1.80
C PRO A 593 -4.34 -52.19 -1.17
N ALA A 594 -3.69 -52.53 -0.05
CA ALA A 594 -3.97 -53.74 0.71
C ALA A 594 -5.27 -53.57 1.51
N ASP A 595 -6.15 -54.59 1.44
CA ASP A 595 -7.39 -54.67 2.21
C ASP A 595 -7.11 -54.68 3.71
N ARG A 596 -7.81 -53.80 4.43
CA ARG A 596 -7.78 -53.69 5.88
C ARG A 596 -8.89 -54.59 6.44
N ARG A 597 -8.54 -55.78 6.93
CA ARG A 597 -9.43 -56.61 7.77
C ARG A 597 -9.05 -56.49 9.23
N ASP A 598 -10.04 -56.08 10.02
CA ASP A 598 -10.42 -56.48 11.37
C ASP A 598 -9.32 -56.98 12.32
N ALA A 599 -9.04 -56.17 13.34
CA ALA A 599 -8.53 -56.63 14.62
C ALA A 599 -9.57 -56.29 15.70
N GLY A 600 -10.18 -57.34 16.24
CA GLY A 600 -11.21 -57.28 17.25
C GLY A 600 -10.69 -57.01 18.66
N THR A 601 -11.66 -56.66 19.49
CA THR A 601 -11.69 -56.59 20.95
C THR A 601 -11.00 -57.77 21.65
N GLY A 602 -10.15 -57.42 22.61
CA GLY A 602 -9.64 -58.23 23.71
C GLY A 602 -9.10 -57.30 24.78
#